data_AF-A0A828Z3C5-F1
#
_entry.id   AF-A0A828Z3C5-F1
#
_cell.length_a   1.000
_cell.length_b   1.000
_cell.length_c   1.000
_cell.angle_alpha   90.00
_cell.angle_beta   90.00
_cell.angle_gamma   90.00
#
_symmetry.space_group_name_H-M   'P 1'
#
loop_
_entity.id
_entity.type
_entity.pdbx_description
1 polymer ?
#
loop_
_entity_poly.entity_id
_entity_poly.type
_entity_poly.pdbx_seq_one_letter_code
_entity_poly.pdbx_strand_id
1 'polypeptide(L)'
;MRIVYFSYVNFTPSDNLQFQPLRYNKCENDCGLIWVVSLWQERVTVSKQESDYYIFRSALTENCARLTTRPWSELPRRYRTWMSGERIPIEIPQPLKHEIEPEDEGEMIPYFSAGIPLMSHVLIETLRGTGVDNLDLYRAVISETQTGRKYENYSAVNIIGLVSSVSVSKPLLGDIPINVSWFDNGLVIAPEQTHGLLLFRLTESVDLVIIHRSVKEALEKTGLPRLSFVNATDHRG
;
A
#
# COMPACT_ATOMS: atom_id res chain seq x y z
N MET A 1 -19.02 -35.82 20.97
CA MET A 1 -17.71 -35.60 20.34
C MET A 1 -17.60 -36.53 19.13
N ARG A 2 -17.79 -36.00 17.92
CA ARG A 2 -17.64 -36.71 16.65
C ARG A 2 -16.76 -35.83 15.77
N ILE A 3 -15.61 -36.38 15.39
CA ILE A 3 -14.66 -35.77 14.45
C ILE A 3 -15.21 -36.03 13.05
N VAL A 4 -15.35 -34.99 12.24
CA VAL A 4 -15.67 -35.09 10.81
C VAL A 4 -14.42 -34.71 10.04
N TYR A 5 -13.90 -35.64 9.26
CA TYR A 5 -12.83 -35.38 8.30
C TYR A 5 -13.41 -34.74 7.05
N PHE A 6 -12.85 -33.61 6.62
CA PHE A 6 -13.08 -33.07 5.28
C PHE A 6 -11.95 -33.54 4.36
N SER A 7 -12.29 -34.32 3.34
CA SER A 7 -11.41 -34.58 2.19
C SER A 7 -11.56 -33.42 1.20
N TYR A 8 -10.45 -32.75 0.90
CA TYR A 8 -10.41 -31.72 -0.13
C TYR A 8 -10.44 -32.37 -1.52
N VAL A 9 -11.43 -32.03 -2.33
CA VAL A 9 -11.42 -32.25 -3.78
C VAL A 9 -10.81 -30.99 -4.40
N ASN A 10 -9.65 -31.13 -5.02
CA ASN A 10 -8.98 -30.05 -5.75
C ASN A 10 -9.81 -29.68 -6.99
N PHE A 11 -10.19 -28.41 -7.11
CA PHE A 11 -10.73 -27.84 -8.35
C PHE A 11 -9.62 -27.04 -9.06
N THR A 12 -9.24 -27.47 -10.26
CA THR A 12 -8.44 -26.67 -11.20
C THR A 12 -9.35 -25.76 -12.02
N PRO A 13 -9.00 -24.48 -12.24
CA PRO A 13 -9.86 -23.52 -12.92
C PRO A 13 -9.67 -23.61 -14.44
N SER A 14 -10.21 -24.66 -15.05
CA SER A 14 -10.35 -24.72 -16.50
C SER A 14 -11.40 -25.76 -16.85
N ASP A 15 -12.68 -25.43 -16.70
CA ASP A 15 -13.74 -26.08 -17.46
C ASP A 15 -15.01 -25.23 -17.46
N ASN A 16 -15.52 -24.97 -18.67
CA ASN A 16 -16.73 -24.21 -18.93
C ASN A 16 -17.93 -24.83 -18.20
N LEU A 17 -18.70 -24.00 -17.51
CA LEU A 17 -20.00 -24.37 -16.93
C LEU A 17 -20.98 -24.76 -18.05
N GLN A 18 -21.04 -26.05 -18.39
CA GLN A 18 -22.21 -26.63 -19.03
C GLN A 18 -23.12 -27.24 -17.96
N PHE A 19 -24.25 -26.58 -17.73
CA PHE A 19 -25.35 -27.14 -16.96
C PHE A 19 -25.97 -28.30 -17.75
N GLN A 20 -25.83 -29.53 -17.25
CA GLN A 20 -26.65 -30.64 -17.72
C GLN A 20 -27.90 -30.80 -16.83
N PRO A 21 -29.11 -30.94 -17.41
CA PRO A 21 -30.28 -31.31 -16.63
C PRO A 21 -30.16 -32.77 -16.19
N LEU A 22 -30.34 -33.02 -14.89
CA LEU A 22 -30.38 -34.36 -14.33
C LEU A 22 -31.60 -35.13 -14.87
N ARG A 23 -31.35 -36.36 -15.34
CA ARG A 23 -32.38 -37.33 -15.73
C ARG A 23 -33.22 -37.74 -14.51
N TYR A 24 -34.54 -37.69 -14.64
CA TYR A 24 -35.47 -38.28 -13.69
C TYR A 24 -35.69 -39.75 -14.00
N ASN A 25 -35.48 -40.63 -13.01
CA ASN A 25 -36.08 -41.96 -13.03
C ASN A 25 -37.47 -41.87 -12.37
N LYS A 26 -38.49 -42.22 -13.14
CA LYS A 26 -39.89 -42.25 -12.72
C LYS A 26 -40.12 -43.54 -11.93
N CYS A 27 -40.28 -43.45 -10.61
CA CYS A 27 -40.90 -44.51 -9.82
C CYS A 27 -42.36 -44.11 -9.59
N GLU A 28 -43.27 -44.79 -10.28
CA GLU A 28 -44.70 -44.77 -9.97
C GLU A 28 -44.93 -45.68 -8.77
N ASN A 29 -45.44 -45.12 -7.66
CA ASN A 29 -46.58 -45.64 -6.91
C ASN A 29 -46.95 -44.72 -5.74
N ASP A 30 -48.19 -44.26 -5.80
CA ASP A 30 -49.09 -43.71 -4.79
C ASP A 30 -48.61 -43.69 -3.32
N CYS A 31 -48.44 -42.49 -2.77
CA CYS A 31 -49.16 -41.98 -1.59
C CYS A 31 -48.62 -40.58 -1.25
N GLY A 32 -49.54 -39.64 -1.04
CA GLY A 32 -49.24 -38.21 -0.92
C GLY A 32 -48.40 -37.82 0.29
N LEU A 33 -47.49 -36.88 0.08
CA LEU A 33 -47.12 -35.79 0.99
C LEU A 33 -46.06 -34.94 0.25
N ILE A 34 -46.48 -33.78 -0.27
CA ILE A 34 -45.58 -32.81 -0.89
C ILE A 34 -44.77 -32.15 0.24
N TRP A 35 -43.53 -32.59 0.43
CA TRP A 35 -42.56 -31.86 1.22
C TRP A 35 -41.95 -30.78 0.34
N VAL A 36 -42.39 -29.53 0.51
CA VAL A 36 -41.66 -28.37 -0.03
C VAL A 36 -40.40 -28.22 0.80
N VAL A 37 -39.30 -28.81 0.33
CA VAL A 37 -37.97 -28.56 0.92
C VAL A 37 -37.55 -27.16 0.48
N SER A 38 -37.75 -26.19 1.37
CA SER A 38 -37.19 -24.85 1.22
C SER A 38 -35.66 -24.96 1.21
N LEU A 39 -35.04 -24.75 0.05
CA LEU A 39 -33.60 -24.58 -0.07
C LEU A 39 -33.22 -23.21 0.51
N TRP A 40 -32.95 -23.18 1.81
CA TRP A 40 -32.19 -22.08 2.41
C TRP A 40 -30.74 -22.18 1.92
N GLN A 41 -30.40 -21.41 0.88
CA GLN A 41 -29.01 -21.09 0.58
C GLN A 41 -28.56 -20.03 1.57
N GLU A 42 -27.87 -20.43 2.63
CA GLU A 42 -27.04 -19.50 3.40
C GLU A 42 -25.98 -18.94 2.45
N ARG A 43 -26.13 -17.66 2.09
CA ARG A 43 -25.03 -16.89 1.52
C ARG A 43 -23.96 -16.78 2.60
N VAL A 44 -22.98 -17.68 2.57
CA VAL A 44 -21.70 -17.46 3.25
C VAL A 44 -21.09 -16.24 2.59
N THR A 45 -21.33 -15.09 3.20
CA THR A 45 -20.68 -13.85 2.82
C THR A 45 -19.28 -14.00 3.40
N VAL A 46 -18.32 -14.42 2.58
CA VAL A 46 -16.91 -14.44 2.98
C VAL A 46 -16.54 -12.98 3.23
N SER A 47 -16.63 -12.53 4.48
CA SER A 47 -16.19 -11.20 4.87
C SER A 47 -14.69 -11.15 4.61
N LYS A 48 -14.30 -10.37 3.61
CA LYS A 48 -12.89 -10.10 3.33
C LYS A 48 -12.29 -9.48 4.59
N GLN A 49 -11.41 -10.23 5.27
CA GLN A 49 -10.82 -9.77 6.52
C GLN A 49 -9.95 -8.55 6.22
N GLU A 50 -10.39 -7.39 6.70
CA GLU A 50 -9.70 -6.13 6.45
C GLU A 50 -8.43 -6.08 7.32
N SER A 51 -7.25 -6.04 6.68
CA SER A 51 -5.99 -5.84 7.38
C SER A 51 -5.99 -4.52 8.18
N ASP A 52 -5.26 -4.49 9.28
CA ASP A 52 -4.97 -3.26 10.02
C ASP A 52 -3.88 -2.41 9.32
N TYR A 53 -3.31 -2.91 8.22
CA TYR A 53 -2.23 -2.24 7.48
C TYR A 53 -2.63 -1.93 6.04
N TYR A 54 -2.20 -0.76 5.57
CA TYR A 54 -2.51 -0.24 4.26
C TYR A 54 -1.24 0.30 3.60
N ILE A 55 -1.13 0.11 2.30
CA ILE A 55 -0.12 0.79 1.48
C ILE A 55 -0.55 2.24 1.30
N PHE A 56 0.32 3.14 1.72
CA PHE A 56 0.19 4.58 1.62
C PHE A 56 0.93 5.10 0.40
N ARG A 57 0.20 5.77 -0.50
CA ARG A 57 0.76 6.34 -1.72
C ARG A 57 -0.01 7.57 -2.17
N SER A 58 0.55 8.28 -3.14
CA SER A 58 -0.14 9.38 -3.81
C SER A 58 -0.92 8.87 -5.03
N ALA A 59 -2.16 9.31 -5.18
CA ALA A 59 -2.99 9.10 -6.36
C ALA A 59 -2.75 10.23 -7.36
N LEU A 60 -1.65 10.14 -8.11
CA LEU A 60 -1.30 11.13 -9.12
C LEU A 60 -2.28 11.12 -10.29
N THR A 61 -2.53 12.30 -10.84
CA THR A 61 -3.21 12.49 -12.13
C THR A 61 -2.31 13.25 -13.08
N GLU A 62 -2.70 13.40 -14.34
CA GLU A 62 -1.95 14.23 -15.31
C GLU A 62 -1.80 15.68 -14.85
N ASN A 63 -2.79 16.22 -14.12
CA ASN A 63 -2.82 17.59 -13.62
C ASN A 63 -1.99 17.81 -12.35
N CYS A 64 -1.45 16.76 -11.73
CA CYS A 64 -0.64 16.91 -10.52
C CYS A 64 0.77 17.36 -10.87
N ALA A 65 1.32 18.24 -10.06
CA ALA A 65 2.70 18.68 -10.21
C ALA A 65 3.67 17.50 -10.06
N ARG A 66 4.77 17.49 -10.81
CA ARG A 66 5.83 16.47 -10.72
C ARG A 66 7.17 17.11 -10.42
N LEU A 67 7.90 16.57 -9.45
CA LEU A 67 9.27 17.01 -9.19
C LEU A 67 10.16 16.58 -10.36
N THR A 68 10.79 17.55 -11.01
CA THR A 68 11.70 17.31 -12.13
C THR A 68 13.14 17.17 -11.67
N THR A 69 13.51 17.88 -10.61
CA THR A 69 14.85 17.82 -10.03
C THR A 69 14.87 17.14 -8.67
N ARG A 70 16.06 16.62 -8.35
CA ARG A 70 16.41 16.06 -7.05
C ARG A 70 17.71 16.72 -6.58
N PRO A 71 17.92 16.92 -5.27
CA PRO A 71 19.12 17.57 -4.72
C PRO A 71 20.35 16.63 -4.75
N TRP A 72 20.55 15.89 -5.85
CA TRP A 72 21.60 14.88 -5.98
C TRP A 72 23.01 15.46 -6.01
N SER A 73 23.18 16.69 -6.50
CA SER A 73 24.45 17.40 -6.48
C SER A 73 24.88 17.78 -5.07
N GLU A 74 23.92 18.01 -4.17
CA GLU A 74 24.15 18.44 -2.79
C GLU A 74 24.45 17.25 -1.86
N LEU A 75 24.16 16.02 -2.31
CA LEU A 75 24.26 14.81 -1.49
C LEU A 75 25.28 13.81 -2.05
N PRO A 76 26.12 13.19 -1.18
CA PRO A 76 26.95 12.06 -1.58
C PRO A 76 26.10 10.95 -2.19
N ARG A 77 26.65 10.24 -3.19
CA ARG A 77 25.90 9.24 -3.98
C ARG A 77 25.12 8.23 -3.12
N ARG A 78 25.66 7.82 -1.98
CA ARG A 78 25.03 6.86 -1.04
C ARG A 78 23.75 7.39 -0.38
N TYR A 79 23.57 8.70 -0.29
CA TYR A 79 22.45 9.36 0.39
C TYR A 79 21.48 10.06 -0.59
N ARG A 80 21.58 9.73 -1.88
CA ARG A 80 20.67 10.24 -2.93
C ARG A 80 19.31 9.54 -2.93
N THR A 81 19.13 8.51 -2.10
CA THR A 81 17.85 7.89 -1.77
C THR A 81 17.78 7.66 -0.26
N TRP A 82 16.59 7.79 0.32
CA TRP A 82 16.31 7.64 1.75
C TRP A 82 15.44 6.40 2.00
N MET A 83 15.75 5.34 1.26
CA MET A 83 15.02 4.07 1.27
C MET A 83 15.62 3.06 2.26
N SER A 84 16.79 3.34 2.84
CA SER A 84 17.46 2.42 3.78
C SER A 84 16.70 2.24 5.09
N GLY A 85 15.82 3.18 5.44
CA GLY A 85 15.17 3.20 6.76
C GLY A 85 16.12 3.54 7.90
N GLU A 86 17.36 3.94 7.61
CA GLU A 86 18.35 4.33 8.61
C GLU A 86 18.42 5.84 8.74
N ARG A 87 18.81 6.32 9.92
CA ARG A 87 19.16 7.74 10.10
C ARG A 87 20.37 8.07 9.22
N ILE A 88 20.35 9.24 8.61
CA ILE A 88 21.46 9.68 7.76
C ILE A 88 22.57 10.24 8.67
N PRO A 89 23.77 9.64 8.70
CA PRO A 89 24.80 9.98 9.68
C PRO A 89 25.65 11.19 9.27
N ILE A 90 25.18 12.00 8.33
CA ILE A 90 25.85 13.21 7.84
C ILE A 90 24.90 14.39 8.00
N GLU A 91 25.48 15.58 8.09
CA GLU A 91 24.70 16.80 7.98
C GLU A 91 24.16 16.95 6.55
N ILE A 92 22.84 17.11 6.44
CA ILE A 92 22.16 17.35 5.18
C ILE A 92 22.09 18.86 4.96
N PRO A 93 22.56 19.39 3.82
CA PRO A 93 22.44 20.81 3.53
C PRO A 93 20.97 21.20 3.45
N GLN A 94 20.63 22.34 4.05
CA GLN A 94 19.26 22.85 4.10
C GLN A 94 19.17 24.31 3.66
N PRO A 95 18.11 24.70 2.93
CA PRO A 95 17.03 23.84 2.47
C PRO A 95 17.46 22.96 1.29
N LEU A 96 16.91 21.75 1.23
CA LEU A 96 16.98 20.91 0.03
C LEU A 96 16.14 21.54 -1.07
N LYS A 97 16.78 21.83 -2.20
CA LYS A 97 16.12 22.51 -3.32
C LYS A 97 15.58 21.50 -4.31
N HIS A 98 14.33 21.73 -4.69
CA HIS A 98 13.61 20.98 -5.70
C HIS A 98 13.00 21.95 -6.70
N GLU A 99 12.89 21.50 -7.94
CA GLU A 99 12.33 22.27 -9.03
C GLU A 99 11.27 21.44 -9.76
N ILE A 100 10.38 22.17 -10.41
CA ILE A 100 9.32 21.68 -11.28
C ILE A 100 9.45 22.46 -12.58
N GLU A 101 9.75 21.77 -13.68
CA GLU A 101 9.87 22.40 -15.00
C GLU A 101 8.47 22.71 -15.56
N PRO A 102 8.35 23.63 -16.54
CA PRO A 102 7.07 24.17 -16.98
C PRO A 102 6.05 23.11 -17.40
N GLU A 103 6.50 22.02 -18.02
CA GLU A 103 5.66 20.89 -18.46
C GLU A 103 5.12 20.02 -17.32
N ASP A 104 5.71 20.12 -16.14
CA ASP A 104 5.42 19.31 -14.96
C ASP A 104 4.77 20.13 -13.83
N GLU A 105 4.51 21.43 -14.06
CA GLU A 105 3.74 22.28 -13.15
C GLU A 105 2.28 21.79 -13.04
N GLY A 106 1.67 21.95 -11.87
CA GLY A 106 0.31 21.47 -11.65
C GLY A 106 -0.19 21.60 -10.21
N GLU A 107 -1.22 20.81 -9.88
CA GLU A 107 -1.76 20.73 -8.53
C GLU A 107 -0.70 20.14 -7.59
N MET A 108 -0.28 20.94 -6.60
CA MET A 108 0.62 20.48 -5.54
C MET A 108 -0.07 19.43 -4.68
N ILE A 109 0.63 18.32 -4.43
CA ILE A 109 0.12 17.17 -3.66
C ILE A 109 0.76 17.12 -2.27
N PRO A 110 0.08 16.53 -1.27
CA PRO A 110 0.63 16.47 0.09
C PRO A 110 1.80 15.51 0.23
N TYR A 111 1.96 14.53 -0.67
CA TYR A 111 3.04 13.54 -0.63
C TYR A 111 3.65 13.37 -2.02
N PHE A 112 4.94 13.67 -2.17
CA PHE A 112 5.72 13.31 -3.35
C PHE A 112 6.51 12.05 -3.05
N SER A 113 6.06 10.92 -3.59
CA SER A 113 6.80 9.67 -3.50
C SER A 113 7.99 9.72 -4.46
N ALA A 114 9.20 9.83 -3.91
CA ALA A 114 10.45 9.92 -4.64
C ALA A 114 11.58 9.26 -3.83
N GLY A 115 12.77 9.15 -4.42
CA GLY A 115 13.94 8.66 -3.68
C GLY A 115 14.27 9.48 -2.43
N ILE A 116 13.94 10.78 -2.46
CA ILE A 116 13.91 11.65 -1.28
C ILE A 116 12.45 12.13 -1.19
N PRO A 117 11.62 11.50 -0.35
CA PRO A 117 10.21 11.83 -0.27
C PRO A 117 9.99 13.24 0.27
N LEU A 118 9.03 13.97 -0.29
CA LEU A 118 8.56 15.24 0.29
C LEU A 118 7.16 15.07 0.84
N MET A 119 6.91 15.62 2.02
CA MET A 119 5.57 15.69 2.61
C MET A 119 5.24 17.14 2.94
N SER A 120 3.99 17.54 2.71
CA SER A 120 3.49 18.83 3.18
C SER A 120 3.50 18.87 4.71
N HIS A 121 3.65 20.06 5.29
CA HIS A 121 3.64 20.21 6.74
C HIS A 121 2.31 19.74 7.35
N VAL A 122 1.19 19.93 6.65
CA VAL A 122 -0.12 19.42 7.12
C VAL A 122 -0.11 17.89 7.21
N LEU A 123 0.43 17.19 6.21
CA LEU A 123 0.55 15.74 6.26
C LEU A 123 1.44 15.28 7.42
N ILE A 124 2.59 15.92 7.60
CA ILE A 124 3.54 15.62 8.69
C ILE A 124 2.88 15.78 10.05
N GLU A 125 2.18 16.89 10.28
CA GLU A 125 1.51 17.15 11.56
C GLU A 125 0.35 16.19 11.80
N THR A 126 -0.42 15.82 10.77
CA THR A 126 -1.44 14.75 10.91
C THR A 126 -0.79 13.42 11.30
N LEU A 127 0.31 13.03 10.66
CA LEU A 127 1.02 11.78 10.99
C LEU A 127 1.52 11.81 12.45
N ARG A 128 2.20 12.88 12.87
CA ARG A 128 2.68 13.05 14.25
C ARG A 128 1.54 13.03 15.27
N GLY A 129 0.42 13.67 14.95
CA GLY A 129 -0.78 13.67 15.79
C GLY A 129 -1.37 12.27 16.03
N THR A 130 -1.04 11.28 15.20
CA THR A 130 -1.44 9.87 15.38
C THR A 130 -0.43 9.03 16.17
N GLY A 131 0.70 9.61 16.57
CA GLY A 131 1.77 8.93 17.28
C GLY A 131 2.90 8.40 16.39
N VAL A 132 2.92 8.74 15.09
CA VAL A 132 4.08 8.47 14.23
C VAL A 132 5.26 9.32 14.70
N ASP A 133 6.32 8.66 15.16
CA ASP A 133 7.49 9.29 15.79
C ASP A 133 8.82 8.97 15.08
N ASN A 134 8.77 8.18 14.01
CA ASN A 134 9.93 7.66 13.28
C ASN A 134 10.23 8.45 12.00
N LEU A 135 10.05 9.77 12.03
CA LEU A 135 10.32 10.66 10.90
C LEU A 135 11.46 11.64 11.21
N ASP A 136 12.55 11.57 10.44
CA ASP A 136 13.53 12.65 10.40
C ASP A 136 13.11 13.65 9.31
N LEU A 137 13.04 14.93 9.66
CA LEU A 137 12.58 16.01 8.77
C LEU A 137 13.73 16.95 8.39
N TYR A 138 13.75 17.34 7.12
CA TYR A 138 14.72 18.29 6.58
C TYR A 138 13.98 19.36 5.79
N ARG A 139 14.32 20.64 5.99
CA ARG A 139 13.68 21.75 5.29
C ARG A 139 13.84 21.58 3.79
N ALA A 140 12.75 21.73 3.04
CA ALA A 140 12.75 21.69 1.58
C ALA A 140 12.14 22.97 1.01
N VAL A 141 12.56 23.33 -0.20
CA VAL A 141 11.95 24.38 -1.01
C VAL A 141 11.71 23.84 -2.40
N ILE A 142 10.46 23.89 -2.86
CA ILE A 142 10.07 23.51 -4.21
C ILE A 142 9.85 24.78 -5.02
N SER A 143 10.45 24.89 -6.21
CA SER A 143 10.30 26.05 -7.09
C SER A 143 9.74 25.65 -8.46
N GLU A 144 8.71 26.35 -8.92
CA GLU A 144 8.23 26.28 -10.31
C GLU A 144 9.15 27.16 -11.18
N THR A 145 9.78 26.58 -12.21
CA THR A 145 10.79 27.30 -13.01
C THR A 145 10.15 28.29 -13.99
N GLN A 146 8.90 28.06 -14.44
CA GLN A 146 8.21 29.00 -15.33
C GLN A 146 7.69 30.22 -14.58
N THR A 147 6.96 29.98 -13.48
CA THR A 147 6.27 31.04 -12.73
C THR A 147 7.15 31.69 -11.67
N GLY A 148 8.22 31.02 -11.25
CA GLY A 148 9.07 31.42 -10.12
C GLY A 148 8.40 31.23 -8.76
N ARG A 149 7.22 30.60 -8.67
CA ARG A 149 6.56 30.32 -7.39
C ARG A 149 7.40 29.38 -6.55
N LYS A 150 7.37 29.61 -5.23
CA LYS A 150 8.10 28.79 -4.26
C LYS A 150 7.16 28.26 -3.19
N TYR A 151 7.37 26.99 -2.84
CA TYR A 151 6.63 26.30 -1.80
C TYR A 151 7.61 25.90 -0.68
N GLU A 152 7.44 26.52 0.49
CA GLU A 152 8.26 26.25 1.70
C GLU A 152 7.46 25.50 2.78
N ASN A 153 6.22 25.10 2.47
CA ASN A 153 5.33 24.33 3.35
C ASN A 153 5.52 22.81 3.20
N TYR A 154 6.73 22.39 2.81
CA TYR A 154 7.14 21.01 2.61
C TYR A 154 8.45 20.72 3.33
N SER A 155 8.59 19.48 3.78
CA SER A 155 9.85 18.95 4.27
C SER A 155 10.18 17.66 3.53
N ALA A 156 11.47 17.45 3.30
CA ALA A 156 11.96 16.13 2.93
C ALA A 156 11.91 15.22 4.16
N VAL A 157 11.42 14.00 3.97
CA VAL A 157 11.12 13.07 5.06
C VAL A 157 11.88 11.77 4.88
N ASN A 158 12.72 11.45 5.85
CA ASN A 158 13.31 10.12 5.99
C ASN A 158 12.46 9.31 6.97
N ILE A 159 11.95 8.17 6.50
CA ILE A 159 11.12 7.26 7.30
C ILE A 159 12.06 6.23 7.92
N ILE A 160 12.17 6.23 9.25
CA ILE A 160 13.11 5.38 9.99
C ILE A 160 12.45 4.05 10.36
N GLY A 161 13.17 2.95 10.18
CA GLY A 161 12.69 1.61 10.49
C GLY A 161 12.09 0.91 9.27
N LEU A 162 12.65 -0.25 8.97
CA LEU A 162 12.08 -1.19 8.01
C LEU A 162 11.42 -2.34 8.78
N VAL A 163 10.33 -2.86 8.23
CA VAL A 163 9.60 -4.00 8.77
C VAL A 163 9.54 -5.10 7.72
N SER A 164 9.80 -6.33 8.12
CA SER A 164 9.66 -7.49 7.23
C SER A 164 8.20 -7.95 7.18
N SER A 165 7.80 -8.46 6.01
CA SER A 165 6.49 -9.06 5.84
C SER A 165 6.55 -10.58 5.94
N VAL A 166 5.44 -11.19 6.36
CA VAL A 166 5.37 -12.65 6.59
C VAL A 166 5.17 -13.43 5.28
N SER A 167 4.67 -12.77 4.23
CA SER A 167 4.14 -13.44 3.02
C SER A 167 5.03 -13.30 1.77
N VAL A 168 6.34 -13.24 1.93
CA VAL A 168 7.24 -13.14 0.77
C VAL A 168 7.47 -14.51 0.17
N SER A 169 6.82 -14.78 -0.96
CA SER A 169 7.29 -15.80 -1.89
C SER A 169 8.28 -15.15 -2.84
N LYS A 170 9.54 -15.60 -2.81
CA LYS A 170 10.50 -15.19 -3.85
C LYS A 170 10.06 -15.83 -5.17
N PRO A 171 9.90 -15.06 -6.26
CA PRO A 171 9.62 -15.68 -7.55
C PRO A 171 10.74 -16.68 -7.88
N LEU A 172 10.35 -17.92 -8.20
CA LEU A 172 11.26 -18.91 -8.74
C LEU A 172 11.79 -18.35 -10.08
N LEU A 173 13.11 -18.18 -10.13
CA LEU A 173 13.88 -17.48 -11.16
C LEU A 173 13.35 -17.57 -12.61
N GLY A 174 13.29 -16.41 -13.27
CA GLY A 174 13.17 -16.24 -14.71
C GLY A 174 13.01 -14.76 -15.09
N ASP A 175 14.11 -14.03 -15.24
CA ASP A 175 14.22 -12.70 -15.88
C ASP A 175 13.40 -11.50 -15.33
N ILE A 176 12.96 -11.52 -14.07
CA ILE A 176 12.30 -10.35 -13.47
C ILE A 176 13.34 -9.42 -12.81
N PRO A 177 13.30 -8.09 -13.06
CA PRO A 177 14.22 -7.13 -12.44
C PRO A 177 14.16 -7.13 -10.91
N ILE A 178 15.33 -6.95 -10.29
CA ILE A 178 15.71 -7.22 -8.88
C ILE A 178 14.93 -6.44 -7.80
N ASN A 179 13.88 -5.67 -8.12
CA ASN A 179 13.19 -4.80 -7.15
C ASN A 179 11.66 -4.96 -7.10
N VAL A 180 11.11 -6.05 -7.61
CA VAL A 180 9.66 -6.31 -7.54
C VAL A 180 9.43 -7.52 -6.64
N SER A 181 8.96 -7.27 -5.42
CA SER A 181 8.49 -8.33 -4.53
C SER A 181 7.05 -8.68 -4.92
N TRP A 182 6.84 -9.95 -5.24
CA TRP A 182 5.52 -10.50 -5.53
C TRP A 182 4.97 -11.17 -4.27
N PHE A 183 3.68 -10.96 -3.98
CA PHE A 183 3.02 -11.43 -2.78
C PHE A 183 1.82 -12.30 -3.15
N ASP A 184 2.04 -13.60 -3.41
CA ASP A 184 0.99 -14.49 -3.95
C ASP A 184 -0.33 -14.45 -3.17
N ASN A 185 -0.24 -14.39 -1.84
CA ASN A 185 -1.38 -14.41 -0.92
C ASN A 185 -1.75 -13.04 -0.36
N GLY A 186 -1.14 -11.97 -0.87
CA GLY A 186 -1.28 -10.63 -0.31
C GLY A 186 -0.15 -10.25 0.63
N LEU A 187 0.03 -8.95 0.85
CA LEU A 187 0.98 -8.46 1.83
C LEU A 187 0.41 -8.68 3.24
N VAL A 188 1.08 -9.55 4.01
CA VAL A 188 0.74 -9.84 5.40
C VAL A 188 1.82 -9.27 6.31
N ILE A 189 1.39 -8.44 7.25
CA ILE A 189 2.25 -7.82 8.27
C ILE A 189 1.88 -8.44 9.63
N ALA A 190 2.88 -8.97 10.33
CA ALA A 190 2.71 -9.38 11.72
C ALA A 190 2.86 -8.16 12.63
N PRO A 191 1.85 -7.79 13.44
CA PRO A 191 1.94 -6.65 14.36
C PRO A 191 3.15 -6.70 15.30
N GLU A 192 3.57 -7.89 15.70
CA GLU A 192 4.70 -8.10 16.59
C GLU A 192 6.04 -7.71 15.95
N GLN A 193 6.12 -7.78 14.60
CA GLN A 193 7.30 -7.41 13.82
C GLN A 193 7.37 -5.91 13.55
N THR A 194 6.29 -5.15 13.77
CA THR A 194 6.33 -3.69 13.57
C THR A 194 7.01 -2.96 14.71
N HIS A 195 7.23 -3.62 15.85
CA HIS A 195 7.77 -2.99 17.06
C HIS A 195 6.99 -1.74 17.49
N GLY A 196 5.68 -1.70 17.20
CA GLY A 196 4.82 -0.56 17.49
C GLY A 196 4.84 0.57 16.46
N LEU A 197 5.62 0.44 15.38
CA LEU A 197 5.65 1.43 14.30
C LEU A 197 4.29 1.50 13.59
N LEU A 198 3.80 2.73 13.40
CA LEU A 198 2.53 3.03 12.74
C LEU A 198 2.68 3.44 11.27
N LEU A 199 3.90 3.80 10.86
CA LEU A 199 4.28 4.12 9.50
C LEU A 199 5.68 3.56 9.27
N PHE A 200 5.90 2.79 8.22
CA PHE A 200 7.22 2.18 7.94
C PHE A 200 7.35 1.77 6.48
N ARG A 201 8.56 1.38 6.07
CA ARG A 201 8.81 0.75 4.77
C ARG A 201 9.02 -0.75 4.92
N LEU A 202 8.81 -1.51 3.85
CA LEU A 202 9.11 -2.94 3.86
C LEU A 202 10.58 -3.21 3.57
N THR A 203 11.15 -4.21 4.24
CA THR A 203 12.51 -4.67 3.90
C THR A 203 12.60 -5.27 2.50
N GLU A 204 11.52 -5.89 2.01
CA GLU A 204 11.47 -6.57 0.72
C GLU A 204 11.04 -5.67 -0.42
N SER A 205 10.42 -4.52 -0.11
CA SER A 205 10.06 -3.50 -1.09
C SER A 205 10.10 -2.14 -0.41
N VAL A 206 11.30 -1.55 -0.39
CA VAL A 206 11.58 -0.30 0.31
C VAL A 206 10.82 0.90 -0.29
N ASP A 207 10.30 0.77 -1.51
CA ASP A 207 9.44 1.77 -2.17
C ASP A 207 8.03 1.82 -1.57
N LEU A 208 7.55 0.71 -0.98
CA LEU A 208 6.25 0.64 -0.33
C LEU A 208 6.32 1.27 1.06
N VAL A 209 5.48 2.28 1.28
CA VAL A 209 5.21 2.84 2.60
C VAL A 209 3.92 2.24 3.12
N ILE A 210 3.99 1.65 4.31
CA ILE A 210 2.87 1.02 5.00
C ILE A 210 2.46 1.91 6.15
N ILE A 211 1.15 2.03 6.37
CA ILE A 211 0.57 2.70 7.51
C ILE A 211 -0.43 1.79 8.23
N HIS A 212 -0.55 1.99 9.54
CA HIS A 212 -1.59 1.37 10.36
C HIS A 212 -2.96 2.03 10.12
N ARG A 213 -4.04 1.29 10.39
CA ARG A 213 -5.44 1.73 10.22
C ARG A 213 -5.71 3.07 10.92
N SER A 214 -5.23 3.23 12.15
CA SER A 214 -5.41 4.48 12.91
C SER A 214 -4.85 5.71 12.18
N VAL A 215 -3.72 5.55 11.49
CA VAL A 215 -3.11 6.61 10.68
C VAL A 215 -3.97 6.89 9.44
N LYS A 216 -4.42 5.84 8.74
CA LYS A 216 -5.33 5.97 7.59
C LYS A 216 -6.57 6.76 7.96
N GLU A 217 -7.26 6.37 9.04
CA GLU A 217 -8.51 7.02 9.49
C GLU A 217 -8.30 8.50 9.82
N ALA A 218 -7.18 8.86 10.45
CA ALA A 218 -6.83 10.24 10.73
C ALA A 218 -6.56 11.06 9.46
N LEU A 219 -5.87 10.46 8.47
CA LEU A 219 -5.61 11.09 7.18
C LEU A 219 -6.90 11.30 6.38
N GLU A 220 -7.79 10.31 6.36
CA GLU A 220 -9.11 10.41 5.72
C GLU A 220 -9.96 11.52 6.37
N LYS A 221 -9.95 11.61 7.71
CA LYS A 221 -10.65 12.66 8.45
C LYS A 221 -10.09 14.06 8.17
N THR A 222 -8.77 14.17 7.94
CA THR A 222 -8.13 15.44 7.57
C THR A 222 -8.54 15.88 6.16
N GLY A 223 -8.90 14.94 5.29
CA GLY A 223 -9.40 15.24 3.94
C GLY A 223 -8.31 15.73 2.99
N LEU A 224 -7.05 15.30 3.19
CA LEU A 224 -5.96 15.66 2.30
C LEU A 224 -6.17 15.04 0.91
N PRO A 225 -6.04 15.83 -0.17
CA PRO A 225 -6.30 15.35 -1.53
C PRO A 225 -5.20 14.39 -1.99
N ARG A 226 -5.54 13.57 -2.99
CA ARG A 226 -4.57 12.70 -3.70
C ARG A 226 -3.82 11.70 -2.81
N LEU A 227 -4.34 11.35 -1.65
CA LEU A 227 -3.85 10.21 -0.87
C LEU A 227 -4.63 8.95 -1.28
N SER A 228 -3.93 7.83 -1.41
CA SER A 228 -4.50 6.51 -1.72
C SER A 228 -4.04 5.49 -0.71
N PHE A 229 -5.00 4.69 -0.25
CA PHE A 229 -4.80 3.63 0.72
C PHE A 229 -5.26 2.32 0.09
N VAL A 230 -4.35 1.38 -0.09
CA VAL A 230 -4.66 0.03 -0.58
C VAL A 230 -4.53 -0.92 0.58
N ASN A 231 -5.53 -1.77 0.84
CA ASN A 231 -5.41 -2.76 1.88
C ASN A 231 -4.20 -3.68 1.59
N ALA A 232 -3.35 -3.91 2.59
CA ALA A 232 -2.14 -4.72 2.40
C ALA A 232 -2.46 -6.12 1.82
N THR A 233 -3.52 -6.77 2.30
CA THR A 233 -3.90 -8.11 1.82
C THR A 233 -4.43 -8.12 0.39
N ASP A 234 -4.64 -6.96 -0.23
CA ASP A 234 -5.09 -6.82 -1.63
C ASP A 234 -3.92 -6.57 -2.60
N HIS A 235 -2.73 -6.26 -2.08
CA HIS A 235 -1.56 -6.02 -2.91
C HIS A 235 -0.88 -7.32 -3.31
N ARG A 236 -0.44 -7.44 -4.55
CA ARG A 236 0.22 -8.64 -5.09
C ARG A 236 1.61 -8.40 -5.69
N GLY A 237 1.98 -7.14 -5.94
CA GLY A 237 3.16 -6.77 -6.73
C GLY A 237 2.77 -5.87 -7.89
#